data_AF-A0A2G6NDZ4-F1
#
_entry.id   AF-A0A2G6NDZ4-F1
#
_cell.length_a   1.000
_cell.length_b   1.000
_cell.length_c   1.000
_cell.angle_alpha   90.00
_cell.angle_beta   90.00
_cell.angle_gamma   90.00
#
_symmetry.space_group_name_H-M   'P 1'
#
loop_
_entity.id
_entity.type
_entity.pdbx_description
1 polymer ?
#
loop_
_entity_poly.entity_id
_entity_poly.type
_entity_poly.pdbx_seq_one_letter_code
_entity_poly.pdbx_strand_id
1 'polypeptide(L)' 'MSASRATKGRGKRRKPEKERQEAFDSLPPNLKQTLTDEEIDAFLFASVWPDSLFEKLKMFIRPMDGDDTADA' A
#
# COMPACT_ATOMS: atom_id res chain seq x y z
N MET A 1 -10.50 29.76 -18.42
CA MET A 1 -11.22 28.62 -17.83
C MET A 1 -10.17 27.77 -17.12
N SER A 2 -9.88 27.97 -15.82
CA SER A 2 -10.65 27.54 -14.63
C SER A 2 -10.83 26.02 -14.61
N ALA A 3 -10.56 25.22 -13.58
CA ALA A 3 -9.91 25.30 -12.26
C ALA A 3 -9.52 23.82 -11.96
N SER A 4 -8.49 23.48 -11.18
CA SER A 4 -8.64 23.34 -9.72
C SER A 4 -7.31 22.90 -9.13
N ARG A 5 -6.90 23.58 -8.05
CA ARG A 5 -5.83 23.16 -7.15
C ARG A 5 -6.34 22.01 -6.27
N ALA A 6 -5.51 20.99 -6.06
CA ALA A 6 -5.59 20.08 -4.91
C ALA A 6 -4.15 19.83 -4.42
N THR A 7 -3.61 20.70 -3.55
CA THR A 7 -3.52 20.52 -2.08
C THR A 7 -2.67 19.33 -1.62
N LYS A 8 -1.36 19.57 -1.50
CA LYS A 8 -0.53 19.43 -0.27
C LYS A 8 -0.96 18.37 0.78
N GLY A 9 -0.12 17.36 0.96
CA GLY A 9 0.18 16.74 2.26
C GLY A 9 1.66 16.36 2.31
N ARG A 10 2.60 17.26 2.64
CA ARG A 10 3.08 17.59 4.00
C ARG A 10 3.39 16.31 4.80
N GLY A 11 4.67 15.92 4.78
CA GLY A 11 5.18 14.68 5.34
C GLY A 11 4.84 14.45 6.81
N LYS A 12 4.45 13.21 7.12
CA LYS A 12 4.60 12.63 8.46
C LYS A 12 5.76 11.66 8.39
N ARG A 13 6.72 11.83 9.29
CA ARG A 13 7.74 10.83 9.65
C ARG A 13 6.98 9.56 10.07
N ARG A 14 6.70 8.63 9.15
CA ARG A 14 5.95 7.42 9.46
C ARG A 14 6.93 6.37 9.93
N LYS A 15 6.78 5.95 11.20
CA LYS A 15 7.32 4.66 11.65
C LYS A 15 6.81 3.61 10.65
N PRO A 16 7.59 2.59 10.29
CA PRO A 16 7.03 1.45 9.57
C PRO A 16 5.83 0.99 10.41
N GLU A 17 4.64 1.11 9.84
CA GLU A 17 3.44 0.63 10.51
C GLU A 17 3.70 -0.86 10.72
N LYS A 18 3.60 -1.34 11.97
CA LYS A 18 3.82 -2.76 12.27
C LYS A 18 2.97 -3.65 11.33
N GLU A 19 1.78 -3.14 11.02
CA GLU A 19 0.84 -3.68 10.03
C GLU A 19 1.42 -3.79 8.62
N ARG A 20 2.28 -2.85 8.18
CA ARG A 20 2.99 -2.96 6.90
C ARG A 20 4.06 -4.04 6.92
N GLN A 21 4.80 -4.16 8.01
CA GLN A 21 5.79 -5.23 8.11
C GLN A 21 5.10 -6.60 8.14
N GLU A 22 4.00 -6.73 8.87
CA GLU A 22 3.17 -7.94 8.90
C GLU A 22 2.53 -8.23 7.53
N ALA A 23 2.07 -7.21 6.81
CA ALA A 23 1.60 -7.35 5.45
C ALA A 23 2.70 -7.83 4.51
N PHE A 24 3.93 -7.29 4.62
CA PHE A 24 5.08 -7.75 3.84
C PHE A 24 5.40 -9.20 4.15
N ASP A 25 5.45 -9.57 5.43
CA ASP A 25 5.71 -10.94 5.85
C ASP A 25 4.65 -11.93 5.32
N SER A 26 3.40 -11.49 5.24
CA SER A 26 2.28 -12.26 4.68
C SER A 26 2.34 -12.42 3.15
N LEU A 27 3.18 -11.65 2.44
CA LEU A 27 3.34 -11.81 1.00
C LEU A 27 4.05 -13.12 0.67
N PRO A 28 3.60 -13.83 -0.39
CA PRO A 28 4.27 -15.05 -0.82
C PRO A 28 5.70 -14.76 -1.30
N PRO A 29 6.63 -15.71 -1.11
CA PRO A 29 8.03 -15.52 -1.48
C PRO A 29 8.22 -15.22 -2.97
N ASN A 30 7.37 -15.79 -3.84
CA ASN A 30 7.36 -15.52 -5.27
C ASN A 30 7.10 -14.03 -5.57
N LEU A 31 6.20 -13.38 -4.82
CA LEU A 31 5.94 -11.95 -5.01
C LEU A 31 7.10 -11.12 -4.45
N LYS A 32 7.62 -11.46 -3.27
CA LYS A 32 8.80 -10.77 -2.69
C LYS A 32 9.99 -10.78 -3.66
N GLN A 33 10.19 -11.87 -4.39
CA GLN A 33 11.23 -11.98 -5.42
C GLN A 33 10.98 -11.12 -6.67
N THR A 34 9.74 -10.74 -6.94
CA THR A 34 9.38 -9.83 -8.05
C THR A 34 9.42 -8.35 -7.65
N LEU A 35 9.59 -8.06 -6.35
CA LEU A 35 9.75 -6.70 -5.85
C LEU A 35 11.23 -6.32 -5.83
N THR A 36 11.53 -5.09 -6.20
CA THR A 36 12.88 -4.53 -6.07
C THR A 36 13.11 -4.01 -4.65
N ASP A 37 14.37 -3.85 -4.24
CA ASP A 37 14.71 -3.27 -2.93
C ASP A 37 14.07 -1.88 -2.74
N GLU A 38 13.96 -1.09 -3.81
CA GLU A 38 13.29 0.21 -3.81
C GLU A 38 11.79 0.10 -3.54
N GLU A 39 11.13 -0.91 -4.11
CA GLU A 39 9.72 -1.20 -3.89
C GLU A 39 9.47 -1.74 -2.48
N ILE A 40 10.38 -2.55 -1.94
CA ILE A 40 10.30 -3.07 -0.56
C ILE A 40 10.46 -1.93 0.44
N ASP A 41 11.43 -1.04 0.24
CA ASP A 41 11.59 0.16 1.07
C ASP A 41 10.35 1.07 0.97
N ALA A 42 9.81 1.24 -0.24
CA ALA A 42 8.56 1.97 -0.43
C ALA A 42 7.37 1.30 0.27
N PHE A 43 7.30 -0.04 0.24
CA PHE A 43 6.24 -0.79 0.90
C PHE A 43 6.22 -0.51 2.41
N LEU A 44 7.40 -0.58 3.04
CA LEU A 44 7.56 -0.45 4.49
C LEU A 44 7.51 1.01 4.96
N PHE A 45 8.20 1.92 4.26
CA PHE A 45 8.47 3.28 4.74
C PHE A 45 7.80 4.39 3.91
N ALA A 46 7.47 4.17 2.63
CA ALA A 46 6.93 5.26 1.82
C ALA A 46 5.53 5.65 2.27
N SER A 47 5.26 6.95 2.20
CA SER A 47 3.94 7.49 2.53
C SER A 47 2.89 7.10 1.50
N VAL A 48 3.29 6.79 0.27
CA VAL A 48 2.45 6.41 -0.86
C VAL A 48 3.17 5.30 -1.61
N TRP A 49 2.48 4.21 -1.93
CA TRP A 49 3.04 3.15 -2.77
C TRP A 49 2.97 3.57 -4.24
N PRO A 50 4.05 3.40 -5.03
CA PRO A 50 4.00 3.66 -6.45
C PRO A 50 2.97 2.75 -7.12
N ASP A 51 2.32 3.22 -8.17
CA ASP A 51 1.32 2.44 -8.91
C ASP A 51 1.86 1.08 -9.36
N SER A 52 3.15 1.00 -9.74
CA SER A 52 3.82 -0.26 -10.09
C SER A 52 3.83 -1.29 -8.96
N LEU A 53 4.00 -0.85 -7.71
CA LEU A 53 4.00 -1.72 -6.53
C LEU A 53 2.57 -2.16 -6.19
N PHE A 54 1.63 -1.21 -6.20
CA PHE A 54 0.22 -1.50 -5.95
C PHE A 54 -0.35 -2.47 -6.99
N GLU A 55 -0.01 -2.30 -8.27
CA GLU A 55 -0.42 -3.18 -9.36
C GLU A 55 0.06 -4.63 -9.20
N LYS A 56 1.23 -4.86 -8.60
CA LYS A 56 1.72 -6.21 -8.26
C LYS A 56 0.98 -6.78 -7.05
N LEU A 57 0.71 -5.93 -6.06
CA LEU A 57 0.11 -6.34 -4.80
C LEU A 57 -1.41 -6.47 -4.86
N LYS A 58 -2.10 -5.83 -5.82
CA LYS A 58 -3.58 -5.81 -5.92
C LYS A 58 -4.22 -7.21 -5.94
N MET A 59 -3.47 -8.23 -6.34
CA MET A 59 -3.91 -9.63 -6.32
C MET A 59 -3.87 -10.26 -4.92
N PHE A 60 -3.20 -9.61 -3.96
CA PHE A 60 -2.92 -10.09 -2.61
C PHE A 60 -3.52 -9.21 -1.52
N ILE A 61 -3.50 -7.89 -1.71
CA ILE A 61 -4.28 -6.96 -0.90
C ILE A 61 -5.74 -7.01 -1.36
N ARG A 62 -6.58 -7.74 -0.63
CA ARG A 62 -8.03 -7.59 -0.79
C ARG A 62 -8.40 -6.16 -0.38
N PRO A 63 -9.19 -5.42 -1.18
CA PRO A 63 -9.79 -4.20 -0.69
C PRO A 63 -10.61 -4.58 0.54
N MET A 64 -10.19 -4.10 1.71
CA MET A 64 -10.96 -4.19 2.93
C MET A 64 -12.05 -3.13 2.86
N ASP A 65 -12.95 -3.28 1.88
CA ASP A 65 -14.16 -2.49 1.75
C ASP A 65 -15.34 -3.38 2.09
N GLY A 66 -15.83 -3.25 3.33
CA GLY A 66 -17.20 -3.62 3.71
C GLY A 66 -17.33 -4.85 4.60
N ASP A 67 -17.57 -4.60 5.89
CA ASP A 67 -18.55 -5.34 6.68
C ASP A 67 -19.60 -6.08 5.83
N ASP A 68 -19.58 -7.42 5.82
CA ASP A 68 -20.79 -8.21 5.64
C ASP A 68 -21.63 -8.14 6.93
N THR A 69 -22.08 -6.93 7.28
CA THR A 69 -23.29 -6.76 8.09
C THR A 69 -24.47 -6.77 7.12
N ALA A 70 -24.93 -7.94 6.72
CA ALA A 70 -26.29 -8.22 6.26
C ALA A 70 -26.43 -9.69 5.86
N ASP A 71 -26.65 -10.58 6.84
CA ASP A 71 -27.50 -11.75 6.58
C ASP A 71 -28.72 -11.64 7.51
N ALA A 72 -29.88 -11.80 6.89
CA ALA A 72 -31.19 -11.28 7.26
C ALA A 72 -31.96 -12.10 8.31
#